data_AF-A0A948QA20-F1
#
_entry.id   AF-A0A948QA20-F1
#
_cell.length_a   1.000
_cell.length_b   1.000
_cell.length_c   1.000
_cell.angle_alpha   90.00
_cell.angle_beta   90.00
_cell.angle_gamma   90.00
#
_symmetry.space_group_name_H-M   'P 1'
#
loop_
_entity.id
_entity.type
_entity.pdbx_description
1 polymer ?
#
loop_
_entity_poly.entity_id
_entity_poly.type
_entity_poly.pdbx_seq_one_letter_code
_entity_poly.pdbx_strand_id
1 'polypeptide(L)'
;MGIKMIELIGYIGSLLIALSLLMSNIKKLRLLNLLVSLSFTIYGFLTKTYPVMAVNLFITIVNIWYLIQMDMKKDFFKILEIQPSDAYLENFLNFHDKDIKLFFPTFDIKK
;
A
#
# COMPACT_ATOMS: atom_id res chain seq x y z
N MET A 1 -13.33 37.34 15.84
CA MET A 1 -12.42 36.63 14.90
C MET A 1 -11.54 35.70 15.72
N GLY A 2 -11.89 34.41 15.89
CA GLY A 2 -11.12 33.53 16.77
C GLY A 2 -11.07 32.04 16.38
N ILE A 3 -11.69 31.63 15.27
CA ILE A 3 -11.89 30.20 14.95
C ILE A 3 -11.01 29.71 13.78
N LYS A 4 -10.26 30.62 13.13
CA LYS A 4 -9.55 30.32 11.88
C LYS A 4 -8.49 29.21 11.98
N MET A 5 -7.80 29.08 13.12
CA MET A 5 -6.68 28.13 13.23
C MET A 5 -7.13 26.70 13.45
N ILE A 6 -8.13 26.50 14.32
CA ILE A 6 -8.67 25.17 14.64
C ILE A 6 -9.46 24.60 13.45
N GLU A 7 -10.25 25.43 12.76
CA GLU A 7 -10.94 25.02 11.53
C GLU A 7 -9.95 24.64 10.43
N LEU A 8 -8.87 25.40 10.27
CA LEU A 8 -7.84 25.09 9.27
C LEU A 8 -7.18 23.74 9.53
N ILE A 9 -6.87 23.41 10.80
CA ILE A 9 -6.33 22.10 11.17
C ILE A 9 -7.34 20.99 10.85
N GLY A 10 -8.63 21.21 11.11
CA GLY A 10 -9.70 20.27 10.76
C GLY A 10 -9.81 20.00 9.26
N TYR A 11 -9.75 21.05 8.43
CA TYR A 11 -9.77 20.92 6.97
C TYR A 11 -8.52 20.22 6.43
N ILE A 12 -7.34 20.57 6.93
CA ILE A 12 -6.08 19.92 6.56
C ILE A 12 -6.13 18.43 6.94
N GLY A 13 -6.61 18.11 8.14
CA GLY A 13 -6.77 16.72 8.59
C GLY A 13 -7.73 15.92 7.70
N SER A 14 -8.86 16.52 7.33
CA SER A 14 -9.85 15.90 6.44
C SER A 14 -9.30 15.65 5.03
N LEU A 15 -8.54 16.62 4.49
CA LEU A 15 -7.88 16.50 3.20
C LEU A 15 -6.81 15.41 3.21
N LEU A 16 -6.00 15.32 4.27
CA LEU A 16 -5.00 14.27 4.42
C LEU A 16 -5.62 12.87 4.46
N ILE A 17 -6.76 12.72 5.15
CA ILE A 17 -7.51 11.46 5.17
C ILE A 17 -8.02 11.11 3.76
N ALA A 18 -8.58 12.08 3.04
CA ALA A 18 -9.05 11.87 1.66
C ALA A 18 -7.91 11.48 0.71
N LEU A 19 -6.76 12.16 0.79
CA LEU A 19 -5.57 11.85 0.00
C LEU A 19 -5.01 10.46 0.32
N SER A 20 -5.08 10.04 1.59
CA SER A 20 -4.70 8.69 2.02
C SER A 20 -5.51 7.63 1.26
N LEU A 21 -6.83 7.80 1.17
CA LEU A 21 -7.71 6.85 0.48
C LEU A 21 -7.45 6.72 -1.04
N LEU A 22 -6.83 7.72 -1.66
CA LEU A 22 -6.48 7.70 -3.09
C LEU A 22 -5.17 6.96 -3.39
N MET A 23 -4.44 6.49 -2.37
CA MET A 23 -3.14 5.86 -2.55
C MET A 23 -3.24 4.39 -2.97
N SER A 24 -2.67 4.05 -4.13
CA SER A 24 -2.54 2.67 -4.61
C SER A 24 -1.43 1.89 -3.88
N ASN A 25 -0.41 2.57 -3.38
CA ASN A 25 0.70 1.92 -2.65
C ASN A 25 0.39 1.80 -1.16
N ILE A 26 0.25 0.56 -0.68
CA ILE A 26 -0.09 0.23 0.71
C ILE A 26 0.95 0.80 1.71
N LYS A 27 2.25 0.86 1.36
CA LYS A 27 3.27 1.46 2.25
C LYS A 27 3.05 2.97 2.40
N LYS A 28 2.77 3.67 1.30
CA LYS A 28 2.50 5.13 1.32
C LYS A 28 1.23 5.45 2.12
N LEU A 29 0.19 4.64 1.95
CA LEU A 29 -1.05 4.73 2.73
C LEU A 29 -0.78 4.63 4.24
N ARG A 30 0.01 3.62 4.66
CA ARG A 30 0.39 3.41 6.05
C ARG A 30 1.23 4.56 6.62
N LEU A 31 2.13 5.14 5.82
CA LEU A 31 2.93 6.28 6.23
C LEU A 31 2.09 7.54 6.44
N LEU A 32 1.14 7.84 5.56
CA LEU A 32 0.23 8.97 5.77
C LEU A 32 -0.67 8.76 6.99
N ASN A 33 -1.24 7.57 7.14
CA ASN A 33 -2.05 7.24 8.33
C ASN A 33 -1.25 7.36 9.62
N LEU A 34 0.06 7.06 9.58
CA LEU A 34 0.97 7.28 10.70
C LEU A 34 1.11 8.78 11.03
N LEU A 35 1.36 9.63 10.03
CA LEU A 35 1.49 11.09 10.24
C LEU A 35 0.21 11.71 10.80
N VAL A 36 -0.94 11.31 10.27
CA VAL A 36 -2.25 11.82 10.69
C VAL A 36 -2.55 11.37 12.13
N SER A 37 -2.43 10.07 12.42
CA SER A 37 -2.68 9.55 13.77
C SER A 37 -1.70 10.10 14.81
N LEU A 38 -0.42 10.27 14.47
CA LEU A 38 0.54 10.89 15.36
C LEU A 38 0.16 12.35 15.69
N SER A 39 -0.24 13.11 14.67
CA SER A 39 -0.72 14.49 14.84
C SER A 39 -1.95 14.54 15.75
N PHE A 40 -2.93 13.65 15.57
CA PHE A 40 -4.12 13.57 16.42
C PHE A 40 -3.81 13.09 17.85
N THR A 41 -2.78 12.26 18.02
CA THR A 41 -2.31 11.84 19.35
C THR A 41 -1.74 13.02 20.11
N ILE A 42 -0.85 13.81 19.48
CA ILE A 42 -0.28 15.03 20.05
C ILE A 42 -1.38 16.06 20.35
N TYR A 43 -2.31 16.25 19.41
CA TYR A 43 -3.46 17.12 19.59
C TYR A 43 -4.34 16.69 20.79
N GLY A 44 -4.66 15.40 20.90
CA GLY A 44 -5.43 14.85 22.00
C GLY A 44 -4.72 15.01 23.35
N PHE A 45 -3.40 14.88 23.38
CA PHE A 45 -2.59 15.13 24.58
C PHE A 45 -2.66 16.61 25.00
N LEU A 46 -2.46 17.54 24.06
CA LEU A 46 -2.48 18.98 24.33
C LEU A 46 -3.87 19.48 24.78
N THR A 47 -4.94 18.94 24.19
CA THR A 47 -6.32 19.30 24.52
C THR A 47 -6.93 18.49 25.66
N LYS A 48 -6.17 17.53 26.22
CA LYS A 48 -6.65 16.55 27.21
C LYS A 48 -7.86 15.74 26.74
N THR A 49 -7.98 15.52 25.44
CA THR A 49 -9.02 14.71 24.82
C THR A 49 -8.59 13.24 24.81
N TYR A 50 -8.76 12.58 25.96
CA TYR A 50 -8.28 11.20 26.17
C TYR A 50 -8.80 10.18 25.13
N PRO A 51 -10.07 10.19 24.71
CA PRO A 51 -10.56 9.22 23.72
C PRO A 51 -9.85 9.34 22.36
N VAL A 52 -9.65 10.58 21.90
CA VAL A 52 -8.96 10.87 20.63
C VAL A 52 -7.50 10.45 20.72
N MET A 53 -6.83 10.77 21.83
CA MET A 53 -5.44 10.37 22.06
C MET A 53 -5.27 8.85 22.06
N ALA A 54 -6.11 8.12 22.81
CA ALA A 54 -5.97 6.68 22.98
C ALA A 54 -6.15 5.93 21.65
N VAL A 55 -7.19 6.26 20.88
CA VAL A 55 -7.46 5.62 19.59
C VAL A 55 -6.34 5.91 18.60
N ASN A 56 -5.89 7.16 18.51
CA ASN A 56 -4.84 7.53 17.56
C ASN A 56 -3.47 6.97 17.94
N LEU A 57 -3.16 6.87 19.24
CA LEU A 57 -1.94 6.22 19.72
C LEU A 57 -1.92 4.73 19.33
N PHE A 58 -3.04 4.04 19.50
CA PHE A 58 -3.18 2.65 19.05
C PHE A 58 -2.98 2.53 17.54
N ILE A 59 -3.62 3.40 16.75
CA ILE A 59 -3.46 3.43 15.29
C ILE A 59 -1.99 3.69 14.90
N THR A 60 -1.29 4.59 15.59
CA THR A 60 0.14 4.85 15.35
C THR A 60 0.97 3.59 15.57
N ILE A 61 0.79 2.89 16.69
CA ILE A 61 1.51 1.65 17.00
C ILE A 61 1.24 0.57 15.94
N VAL A 62 -0.03 0.37 15.59
CA VAL A 62 -0.44 -0.62 14.58
C VAL A 62 0.19 -0.31 13.22
N ASN A 63 0.19 0.96 12.78
CA ASN A 63 0.80 1.33 11.51
C ASN A 63 2.32 1.12 11.50
N ILE A 64 3.03 1.41 12.59
CA ILE A 64 4.47 1.12 12.72
C ILE A 64 4.73 -0.37 12.58
N TRP A 65 3.96 -1.21 13.28
CA TRP A 65 4.12 -2.66 13.22
C TRP A 65 3.91 -3.19 11.80
N TYR A 66 2.86 -2.73 11.09
CA TYR A 66 2.62 -3.13 9.71
C TYR A 66 3.72 -2.65 8.76
N LEU A 67 4.23 -1.43 8.92
CA LEU A 67 5.34 -0.91 8.09
C LEU A 67 6.59 -1.80 8.24
N ILE A 68 6.98 -2.13 9.47
CA ILE A 68 8.12 -3.02 9.74
C ILE A 68 7.88 -4.40 9.14
N GLN A 69 6.70 -4.98 9.35
CA GLN A 69 6.36 -6.30 8.79
C GLN A 69 6.44 -6.31 7.26
N MET A 70 5.95 -5.26 6.60
CA MET A 70 5.96 -5.14 5.15
C MET A 70 7.36 -4.98 4.55
N ASP A 71 8.30 -4.41 5.29
CA ASP A 71 9.70 -4.32 4.87
C ASP A 71 10.45 -5.63 5.12
N MET A 72 10.04 -6.41 6.12
CA MET A 72 10.62 -7.73 6.42
C MET A 72 10.16 -8.82 5.45
N LYS A 73 8.96 -8.71 4.87
CA LYS A 73 8.50 -9.62 3.81
C LYS A 73 9.29 -9.34 2.52
N LYS A 74 10.42 -10.02 2.36
CA LYS A 74 11.05 -10.17 1.04
C LYS A 74 10.09 -11.00 0.20
N ASP A 75 9.64 -10.45 -0.93
CA ASP A 75 8.87 -11.22 -1.90
C ASP A 75 9.68 -12.48 -2.24
N PHE A 76 9.16 -13.63 -1.84
CA PHE A 76 9.73 -14.92 -2.20
C PHE A 76 9.40 -15.17 -3.66
N PHE A 77 10.12 -14.50 -4.56
CA PHE A 77 10.20 -14.90 -5.96
C PHE A 77 11.01 -16.19 -6.00
N LYS A 78 10.35 -17.31 -5.72
CA LYS A 78 10.92 -18.61 -6.02
C LYS A 78 10.91 -18.73 -7.54
N ILE A 79 12.09 -18.68 -8.15
CA ILE A 79 12.25 -19.03 -9.56
C ILE A 79 11.80 -20.48 -9.67
N LEU A 80 10.63 -20.69 -10.28
CA LEU A 80 10.13 -22.01 -10.61
C LEU A 80 10.94 -22.47 -11.82
N GLU A 81 11.77 -23.49 -11.62
CA GLU A 81 12.37 -24.22 -12.72
C GLU A 81 11.26 -25.00 -13.42
N ILE A 82 10.93 -24.59 -14.64
CA ILE A 82 9.88 -25.18 -15.45
C ILE A 82 10.56 -26.05 -16.52
N GLN A 83 10.12 -27.31 -16.65
CA GLN A 83 10.60 -28.18 -17.72
C GLN A 83 9.84 -27.87 -19.02
N PRO A 84 10.45 -28.08 -20.20
CA PRO A 84 9.77 -27.88 -21.48
C PRO A 84 8.47 -28.69 -21.65
N SER A 85 8.31 -29.78 -20.90
CA SER A 85 7.14 -30.66 -20.88
C SER A 85 6.08 -30.27 -19.84
N ASP A 86 6.25 -29.17 -19.11
CA ASP A 86 5.30 -28.76 -18.08
C ASP A 86 4.01 -28.20 -18.70
N ALA A 87 2.87 -28.72 -18.24
CA ALA A 87 1.55 -28.28 -18.68
C ALA A 87 1.33 -26.78 -18.43
N TYR A 88 1.96 -26.19 -17.42
CA TYR A 88 1.89 -24.74 -17.19
C TYR A 88 2.51 -23.95 -18.35
N LEU A 89 3.69 -24.35 -18.81
CA LEU A 89 4.40 -23.68 -19.91
C LEU A 89 3.60 -23.77 -21.21
N GLU A 90 3.08 -24.96 -21.51
CA GLU A 90 2.27 -25.18 -22.70
C GLU A 90 1.03 -24.26 -22.70
N ASN A 91 0.29 -24.23 -21.59
CA ASN A 91 -0.89 -23.37 -21.48
C ASN A 91 -0.55 -21.87 -21.53
N PHE A 92 0.57 -21.46 -20.93
CA PHE A 92 1.04 -20.08 -20.99
C PHE A 92 1.39 -19.65 -22.42
N LEU A 93 2.13 -20.48 -23.15
CA LEU A 93 2.52 -20.23 -24.54
C LEU A 93 1.28 -20.20 -25.46
N ASN A 94 0.34 -21.13 -25.28
CA ASN A 94 -0.90 -21.16 -26.05
C ASN A 94 -1.80 -19.95 -25.77
N PHE A 95 -1.88 -19.49 -24.52
CA PHE A 95 -2.69 -18.33 -24.14
C PHE A 95 -2.15 -17.02 -24.76
N HIS A 96 -0.82 -16.87 -24.81
CA HIS A 96 -0.14 -15.68 -25.33
C HIS A 96 0.32 -15.81 -26.79
N ASP A 97 -0.06 -16.86 -27.53
CA ASP A 97 0.41 -17.15 -28.90
C ASP A 97 0.31 -15.96 -29.85
N LYS A 98 -0.78 -15.19 -29.77
CA LYS A 98 -0.99 -14.00 -30.61
C LYS A 98 0.03 -12.91 -30.35
N ASP A 99 0.29 -12.61 -29.08
CA ASP A 99 1.25 -11.59 -28.67
C ASP A 99 2.68 -12.04 -28.98
N ILE A 100 2.98 -13.32 -28.74
CA ILE A 100 4.28 -13.92 -29.07
C ILE A 100 4.55 -13.81 -30.57
N LYS A 101 3.58 -14.15 -31.43
CA LYS A 101 3.73 -14.02 -32.90
C LYS A 101 3.86 -12.58 -33.36
N LEU A 102 3.24 -11.63 -32.66
CA LEU A 102 3.33 -10.21 -32.98
C LEU A 102 4.76 -9.67 -32.77
N PHE A 103 5.44 -10.07 -31.69
CA PHE A 103 6.79 -9.60 -31.36
C PHE A 103 7.90 -10.54 -31.86
N PHE A 104 7.61 -11.84 -31.98
CA PHE A 104 8.53 -12.91 -32.40
C PHE A 104 7.87 -13.78 -33.48
N PRO A 105 7.69 -13.26 -34.70
CA PRO A 105 6.97 -13.96 -35.78
C PRO A 105 7.61 -15.27 -36.24
N THR A 106 8.88 -15.51 -35.90
CA THR A 106 9.61 -16.76 -36.19
C THR A 106 9.55 -17.79 -35.07
N PHE A 107 8.93 -17.48 -33.94
CA PHE A 107 8.78 -18.40 -32.82
C PHE A 107 7.65 -19.39 -33.08
N ASP A 108 7.94 -20.68 -32.93
CA ASP A 108 6.97 -21.77 -33.07
C ASP A 108 6.98 -22.64 -31.81
N ILE A 109 5.80 -22.83 -31.22
CA ILE A 109 5.59 -23.56 -29.97
C ILE A 109 5.86 -25.07 -30.15
N LYS A 110 5.79 -25.59 -31.38
CA LYS A 110 5.83 -27.03 -31.68
C LYS A 110 7.21 -27.57 -32.10
N LYS A 111 8.29 -26.83 -31.88
CA LYS A 111 9.64 -27.19 -32.35
C LYS A 111 10.52 -27.79 -31.28
#